data_AF-A0A3P6SP24-F1
#
_entry.id   AF-A0A3P6SP24-F1
#
_cell.length_a   1.000
_cell.length_b   1.000
_cell.length_c   1.000
_cell.angle_alpha   90.00
_cell.angle_beta   90.00
_cell.angle_gamma   90.00
#
_symmetry.space_group_name_H-M   'P 1'
#
loop_
_entity.id
_entity.type
_entity.pdbx_description
1 polymer ?
#
loop_
_entity_poly.entity_id
_entity_poly.type
_entity_poly.pdbx_seq_one_letter_code
_entity_poly.pdbx_strand_id
1 'polypeptide(L)'
;MSKWEKLALQAAAFVGISTYPSALLAFHSGMINFGRKTIVYSVPDEIVDVVESELDKLQNLLMKANAKIAVTDSLNPEWRGGFYFRNGFELLLPIRAVAKNLSEMPKMKEIVSIKANDLFSSNRKFLDTTTDVGKHIFDDYFLSDAARRFLIRRELLRANSRKFILVPCSMWILLSAIICLSFISLMRYGRIVSYGSLAVSIPLAVTCFLNTMRSFFSYSEMMLDRDACADSEEYVEGARQYLNSSIATNLRIRNALGDLQSEFITANGDSFGDSCPYSKRLKAVEKLAAERFEKKKLCHQ
;
A
#
# COMPACT_ATOMS: atom_id res chain seq x y z
N MET A 1 28.51 -18.20 -30.34
CA MET A 1 27.85 -18.49 -29.05
C MET A 1 27.45 -19.94 -29.07
N SER A 2 27.83 -20.72 -28.05
CA SER A 2 27.49 -22.15 -27.99
C SER A 2 25.98 -22.33 -27.83
N LYS A 3 25.47 -23.52 -28.19
CA LYS A 3 24.04 -23.86 -28.01
C LYS A 3 23.63 -23.75 -26.53
N TRP A 4 24.53 -24.10 -25.62
CA TRP A 4 24.35 -23.99 -24.17
C TRP A 4 24.28 -22.55 -23.68
N GLU A 5 25.17 -21.67 -24.15
CA GLU A 5 25.13 -20.23 -23.82
C GLU A 5 23.80 -19.58 -24.24
N LYS A 6 23.28 -19.94 -25.42
CA LYS A 6 21.96 -19.48 -25.91
C LYS A 6 20.82 -19.90 -24.99
N LEU A 7 20.79 -21.18 -24.63
CA LEU A 7 19.76 -21.74 -23.74
C LEU A 7 19.82 -21.12 -22.34
N ALA A 8 21.02 -20.94 -21.79
CA ALA A 8 21.20 -20.31 -20.48
C ALA A 8 20.74 -18.84 -20.47
N LEU A 9 21.05 -18.07 -21.51
CA LEU A 9 20.60 -16.68 -21.65
C LEU A 9 19.07 -16.57 -21.82
N GLN A 10 18.47 -17.47 -22.61
CA GLN A 10 17.01 -17.52 -22.76
C GLN A 10 16.31 -17.87 -21.45
N ALA A 11 16.84 -18.84 -20.70
CA ALA A 11 16.33 -19.20 -19.39
C ALA A 11 16.46 -18.05 -18.39
N ALA A 12 17.62 -17.38 -18.35
CA ALA A 12 17.85 -16.22 -17.48
C ALA A 12 16.92 -15.04 -17.81
N ALA A 13 16.70 -14.76 -19.11
CA ALA A 13 15.77 -13.73 -19.56
C ALA A 13 14.33 -14.07 -19.16
N PHE A 14 13.90 -15.32 -19.36
CA PHE A 14 12.57 -15.77 -18.98
C PHE A 14 12.34 -15.65 -17.46
N VAL A 15 13.30 -16.10 -16.66
CA VAL A 15 13.26 -15.96 -15.20
C VAL A 15 13.23 -14.48 -14.80
N GLY A 16 14.13 -13.64 -15.34
CA GLY A 16 14.18 -12.22 -15.01
C GLY A 16 12.91 -11.44 -15.36
N ILE A 17 12.30 -11.72 -16.52
CA ILE A 17 11.04 -11.09 -16.94
C ILE A 17 9.87 -11.54 -16.06
N SER A 18 9.83 -12.82 -15.70
CA SER A 18 8.70 -13.42 -14.99
C SER A 18 8.76 -13.29 -13.46
N THR A 19 9.92 -13.03 -12.86
CA THR A 19 10.11 -13.00 -11.40
C THR A 19 9.16 -12.03 -10.71
N TYR A 20 9.15 -10.75 -11.12
CA TYR A 20 8.30 -9.75 -10.47
C TYR A 20 6.80 -10.02 -10.65
N PRO A 21 6.27 -10.26 -11.88
CA PRO A 21 4.87 -10.64 -12.05
C PRO A 21 4.47 -11.90 -11.28
N SER A 22 5.32 -12.93 -11.28
CA SER A 22 5.01 -14.19 -10.58
C SER A 22 4.98 -14.00 -9.07
N ALA A 23 5.92 -13.22 -8.51
CA ALA A 23 5.94 -12.86 -7.10
C ALA A 23 4.71 -12.02 -6.71
N LEU A 24 4.30 -11.06 -7.55
CA LEU A 24 3.09 -10.29 -7.32
C LEU A 24 1.84 -11.17 -7.34
N LEU A 25 1.72 -12.06 -8.34
CA LEU A 25 0.61 -13.00 -8.42
C LEU A 25 0.55 -13.95 -7.22
N ALA A 26 1.71 -14.49 -6.80
CA ALA A 26 1.80 -15.36 -5.63
C ALA A 26 1.43 -14.63 -4.32
N PHE A 27 1.72 -13.34 -4.22
CA PHE A 27 1.28 -12.53 -3.08
C PHE A 27 -0.23 -12.31 -3.09
N HIS A 28 -0.79 -11.93 -4.24
CA HIS A 28 -2.23 -11.69 -4.37
C HIS A 28 -3.06 -12.97 -4.29
N SER A 29 -2.49 -14.15 -4.57
CA SER A 29 -3.11 -15.45 -4.35
C SER A 29 -2.97 -15.99 -2.92
N GLY A 30 -2.25 -15.27 -2.04
CA GLY A 30 -2.00 -15.68 -0.66
C GLY A 30 -0.98 -16.80 -0.49
N MET A 31 -0.22 -17.16 -1.55
CA MET A 31 0.84 -18.17 -1.48
C MET A 31 2.08 -17.67 -0.75
N ILE A 32 2.37 -16.37 -0.84
CA ILE A 32 3.46 -15.72 -0.13
C ILE A 32 2.98 -14.47 0.59
N ASN A 33 3.52 -14.24 1.78
CA ASN A 33 3.06 -13.19 2.68
C ASN A 33 4.06 -12.03 2.83
N PHE A 34 5.28 -12.11 2.27
CA PHE A 34 6.35 -11.11 2.44
C PHE A 34 6.50 -10.60 3.90
N GLY A 35 6.44 -11.54 4.84
CA GLY A 35 6.48 -11.29 6.28
C GLY A 35 5.16 -10.81 6.89
N ARG A 36 4.17 -10.36 6.13
CA ARG A 36 2.90 -9.81 6.63
C ARG A 36 2.06 -10.88 7.33
N LYS A 37 1.60 -10.61 8.56
CA LYS A 37 0.82 -11.58 9.35
C LYS A 37 -0.64 -11.14 9.42
N THR A 38 -1.53 -12.06 9.09
CA THR A 38 -2.95 -11.92 9.41
C THR A 38 -3.14 -12.21 10.90
N ILE A 39 -3.84 -11.34 11.61
CA ILE A 39 -4.19 -11.55 12.99
C ILE A 39 -5.51 -12.31 13.02
N VAL A 40 -5.56 -13.38 13.81
CA VAL A 40 -6.82 -14.08 14.08
C VAL A 40 -7.63 -13.19 15.02
N TYR A 41 -8.54 -12.43 14.44
CA TYR A 41 -9.46 -11.54 15.14
C TYR A 41 -10.83 -11.67 14.51
N SER A 42 -11.86 -11.88 15.35
CA SER A 42 -13.25 -11.88 14.89
C SER A 42 -13.65 -10.45 14.53
N VAL A 43 -13.79 -10.18 13.24
CA VAL A 43 -14.28 -8.89 12.75
C VAL A 43 -15.72 -8.70 13.24
N PRO A 44 -16.04 -7.60 13.95
CA PRO A 44 -17.40 -7.31 14.38
C PRO A 44 -18.35 -7.17 13.19
N ASP A 45 -19.58 -7.67 13.32
CA ASP A 45 -20.61 -7.63 12.27
C ASP A 45 -20.85 -6.20 11.75
N GLU A 46 -20.79 -5.20 12.64
CA GLU A 46 -20.92 -3.79 12.24
C GLU A 46 -19.88 -3.36 11.18
N ILE A 47 -18.65 -3.88 11.25
CA ILE A 47 -17.61 -3.55 10.26
C ILE A 47 -17.91 -4.25 8.94
N VAL A 48 -18.46 -5.47 9.00
CA VAL A 48 -18.92 -6.20 7.81
C VAL A 48 -20.03 -5.42 7.13
N ASP A 49 -21.03 -4.97 7.89
CA ASP A 49 -22.16 -4.16 7.38
C ASP A 49 -21.67 -2.84 6.75
N VAL A 50 -20.68 -2.18 7.35
CA VAL A 50 -20.09 -0.96 6.77
C VAL A 50 -19.39 -1.30 5.46
N VAL A 51 -18.62 -2.38 5.38
CA VAL A 51 -17.96 -2.81 4.14
C VAL A 51 -18.98 -3.14 3.06
N GLU A 52 -20.04 -3.88 3.38
CA GLU A 52 -21.10 -4.23 2.45
C GLU A 52 -21.87 -3.00 1.97
N SER A 53 -22.22 -2.09 2.88
CA SER A 53 -22.92 -0.84 2.51
C SER A 53 -22.07 0.08 1.62
N GLU A 54 -20.74 0.14 1.84
CA GLU A 54 -19.84 0.88 0.97
C GLU A 54 -19.62 0.16 -0.37
N LEU A 55 -19.63 -1.17 -0.38
CA LEU A 55 -19.55 -1.99 -1.59
C LEU A 55 -20.78 -1.76 -2.49
N ASP A 56 -21.98 -1.71 -1.90
CA ASP A 56 -23.23 -1.48 -2.63
C ASP A 56 -23.30 -0.09 -3.26
N LYS A 57 -22.69 0.93 -2.63
CA LYS A 57 -22.59 2.28 -3.18
C LYS A 57 -21.69 2.34 -4.42
N LEU A 58 -20.75 1.41 -4.59
CA LEU A 58 -19.87 1.35 -5.75
C LEU A 58 -20.61 0.71 -6.93
N GLN A 59 -21.17 1.56 -7.80
CA GLN A 59 -21.99 1.16 -8.98
C GLN A 59 -21.29 0.24 -10.01
N ASN A 60 -19.99 -0.08 -9.84
CA ASN A 60 -19.22 -0.89 -10.77
C ASN A 60 -19.28 -2.39 -10.42
N LEU A 61 -20.04 -3.12 -11.24
CA LEU A 61 -20.36 -4.55 -11.23
C LEU A 61 -19.20 -5.56 -11.09
N LEU A 62 -17.93 -5.14 -11.10
CA LEU A 62 -16.80 -6.05 -10.92
C LEU A 62 -16.77 -6.64 -9.50
N MET A 63 -17.30 -5.93 -8.50
CA MET A 63 -17.08 -6.23 -7.08
C MET A 63 -18.06 -7.15 -6.37
N LYS A 64 -19.11 -7.67 -7.03
CA LYS A 64 -20.06 -8.63 -6.41
C LYS A 64 -19.49 -10.03 -6.14
N ALA A 65 -18.17 -10.20 -6.12
CA ALA A 65 -17.50 -11.47 -5.87
C ALA A 65 -16.84 -11.48 -4.48
N ASN A 66 -17.25 -12.43 -3.62
CA ASN A 66 -16.68 -12.83 -2.33
C ASN A 66 -15.68 -11.83 -1.70
N ALA A 67 -16.20 -10.83 -0.99
CA ALA A 67 -15.38 -9.98 -0.12
C ALA A 67 -15.08 -10.76 1.18
N LYS A 68 -13.80 -10.99 1.46
CA LYS A 68 -13.34 -11.54 2.73
C LYS A 68 -12.71 -10.41 3.53
N ILE A 69 -13.07 -10.27 4.80
CA ILE A 69 -12.50 -9.25 5.68
C ILE A 69 -11.58 -9.96 6.68
N ALA A 70 -10.38 -9.44 6.83
CA ALA A 70 -9.37 -9.94 7.76
C ALA A 70 -8.65 -8.77 8.43
N VAL A 71 -7.93 -9.06 9.51
CA VAL A 71 -7.22 -8.04 10.30
C VAL A 71 -5.70 -8.17 10.12
N THR A 72 -5.01 -7.04 9.97
CA THR A 72 -3.54 -6.98 9.82
C THR A 72 -2.85 -6.37 11.03
N ASP A 73 -1.60 -6.80 11.26
CA ASP A 73 -0.64 -6.24 12.22
C ASP A 73 0.02 -4.92 11.78
N SER A 74 -0.35 -4.43 10.59
CA SER A 74 0.07 -3.13 10.05
C SER A 74 -0.81 -1.98 10.56
N LEU A 75 -0.25 -0.77 10.66
CA LEU A 75 -1.03 0.46 10.90
C LEU A 75 -1.86 0.88 9.68
N ASN A 76 -1.44 0.45 8.50
CA ASN A 76 -2.09 0.74 7.24
C ASN A 76 -2.93 -0.43 6.78
N PRO A 77 -4.09 -0.17 6.17
CA PRO A 77 -4.85 -1.23 5.53
C PRO A 77 -4.07 -1.81 4.34
N GLU A 78 -4.39 -3.05 4.02
CA GLU A 78 -3.86 -3.75 2.86
C GLU A 78 -4.98 -4.46 2.10
N TRP A 79 -4.65 -4.90 0.89
CA TRP A 79 -5.55 -5.68 0.07
C TRP A 79 -4.81 -6.86 -0.53
N ARG A 80 -5.50 -8.00 -0.61
CA ARG A 80 -5.06 -9.18 -1.35
C ARG A 80 -6.13 -9.59 -2.35
N GLY A 81 -5.67 -10.25 -3.40
CA GLY A 81 -6.50 -10.54 -4.55
C GLY A 81 -6.76 -9.30 -5.42
N GLY A 82 -7.72 -9.45 -6.31
CA GLY A 82 -8.06 -8.51 -7.38
C GLY A 82 -8.75 -9.29 -8.50
N PHE A 83 -9.77 -8.70 -9.12
CA PHE A 83 -10.83 -9.32 -9.96
C PHE A 83 -10.40 -10.11 -11.22
N TYR A 84 -9.14 -10.51 -11.36
CA TYR A 84 -8.58 -11.02 -12.61
C TYR A 84 -8.44 -12.54 -12.70
N PHE A 85 -8.36 -13.20 -11.55
CA PHE A 85 -8.38 -14.66 -11.46
C PHE A 85 -9.42 -14.97 -10.39
N ARG A 86 -10.52 -15.63 -10.73
CA ARG A 86 -11.62 -15.90 -9.80
C ARG A 86 -11.11 -16.45 -8.45
N ASN A 87 -11.22 -15.63 -7.40
CA ASN A 87 -11.98 -15.90 -6.16
C ASN A 87 -11.79 -14.74 -5.17
N GLY A 88 -12.69 -13.75 -5.26
CA GLY A 88 -12.87 -12.75 -4.22
C GLY A 88 -11.75 -11.72 -4.06
N PHE A 89 -11.95 -10.82 -3.11
CA PHE A 89 -10.93 -9.90 -2.63
C PHE A 89 -10.85 -10.02 -1.11
N GLU A 90 -9.64 -9.93 -0.56
CA GLU A 90 -9.44 -9.92 0.88
C GLU A 90 -9.02 -8.52 1.33
N LEU A 91 -9.88 -7.87 2.11
CA LEU A 91 -9.62 -6.59 2.75
C LEU A 91 -8.93 -6.84 4.09
N LEU A 92 -7.71 -6.33 4.24
CA LEU A 92 -6.95 -6.43 5.47
C LEU A 92 -7.02 -5.08 6.19
N LEU A 93 -7.92 -4.98 7.17
CA LEU A 93 -8.09 -3.78 7.97
C LEU A 93 -7.11 -3.75 9.14
N PRO A 94 -6.52 -2.59 9.47
CA PRO A 94 -5.68 -2.46 10.64
C PRO A 94 -6.54 -2.56 11.91
N ILE A 95 -5.98 -3.03 13.02
CA ILE A 95 -6.73 -3.23 14.27
C ILE A 95 -7.47 -1.97 14.72
N ARG A 96 -6.84 -0.80 14.58
CA ARG A 96 -7.48 0.50 14.87
C ARG A 96 -8.78 0.80 14.11
N ALA A 97 -8.97 0.16 12.97
CA ALA A 97 -10.18 0.29 12.16
C ALA A 97 -11.26 -0.71 12.54
N VAL A 98 -10.94 -1.73 13.35
CA VAL A 98 -11.84 -2.84 13.66
C VAL A 98 -12.21 -2.86 15.15
N ALA A 99 -11.23 -2.71 16.05
CA ALA A 99 -11.47 -2.62 17.48
C ALA A 99 -12.01 -1.24 17.86
N LYS A 100 -12.98 -1.18 18.78
CA LYS A 100 -13.48 0.09 19.34
C LYS A 100 -12.74 0.49 20.61
N ASN A 101 -12.31 -0.50 21.38
CA ASN A 101 -11.75 -0.30 22.72
C ASN A 101 -10.48 -1.13 22.94
N LEU A 102 -9.69 -0.69 23.92
CA LEU A 102 -8.52 -1.41 24.43
C LEU A 102 -8.84 -2.82 24.93
N SER A 103 -10.03 -3.00 25.51
CA SER A 103 -10.53 -4.28 26.03
C SER A 103 -10.84 -5.30 24.94
N GLU A 104 -11.16 -4.83 23.74
CA GLU A 104 -11.49 -5.66 22.57
C GLU A 104 -10.25 -6.02 21.76
N MET A 105 -9.08 -5.44 22.06
CA MET A 105 -7.86 -5.85 21.39
C MET A 105 -7.52 -7.29 21.79
N PRO A 106 -7.04 -8.13 20.84
CA PRO A 106 -6.38 -9.36 21.25
C PRO A 106 -5.26 -8.99 22.22
N LYS A 107 -4.89 -9.87 23.16
CA LYS A 107 -3.77 -9.67 24.10
C LYS A 107 -2.44 -9.53 23.33
N MET A 108 -2.28 -8.42 22.65
CA MET A 108 -1.13 -8.06 21.86
C MET A 108 -0.17 -7.41 22.82
N LYS A 109 0.71 -8.24 23.35
CA LYS A 109 1.96 -7.78 23.97
C LYS A 109 2.84 -7.01 22.97
N GLU A 110 2.49 -7.05 21.69
CA GLU A 110 3.30 -6.63 20.56
C GLU A 110 2.40 -5.87 19.59
N ILE A 111 2.47 -4.55 19.59
CA ILE A 111 1.82 -3.76 18.54
C ILE A 111 2.88 -3.03 17.74
N VAL A 112 2.57 -2.98 16.45
CA VAL A 112 3.10 -2.09 15.43
C VAL A 112 4.29 -2.65 14.64
N SER A 113 3.99 -3.35 13.55
CA SER A 113 4.95 -3.41 12.45
C SER A 113 4.95 -2.06 11.72
N ILE A 114 5.86 -1.15 12.08
CA ILE A 114 6.12 0.00 11.22
C ILE A 114 7.03 -0.48 10.12
N LYS A 115 6.53 -0.42 8.89
CA LYS A 115 7.28 -0.83 7.72
C LYS A 115 8.46 0.13 7.54
N ALA A 116 9.60 -0.23 8.12
CA ALA A 116 10.88 0.33 7.75
C ALA A 116 11.15 -0.04 6.28
N ASN A 117 11.56 0.95 5.50
CA ASN A 117 11.59 0.87 4.04
C ASN A 117 12.81 0.11 3.51
N ASP A 118 12.94 -1.15 3.92
CA ASP A 118 13.93 -2.07 3.38
C ASP A 118 13.17 -3.08 2.51
N LEU A 119 13.47 -3.08 1.21
CA LEU A 119 12.83 -3.92 0.19
C LEU A 119 12.88 -5.43 0.53
N PHE A 120 13.77 -5.83 1.44
CA PHE A 120 14.03 -7.22 1.87
C PHE A 120 14.10 -7.41 3.39
N SER A 121 13.99 -6.34 4.19
CA SER A 121 14.17 -6.37 5.66
C SER A 121 13.03 -5.57 6.31
N SER A 122 12.00 -6.26 6.80
CA SER A 122 11.06 -5.58 7.70
C SER A 122 11.73 -5.52 9.06
N ASN A 123 12.47 -4.44 9.36
CA ASN A 123 12.91 -4.15 10.73
C ASN A 123 11.66 -3.84 11.56
N ARG A 124 11.09 -4.89 12.15
CA ARG A 124 9.94 -4.81 13.04
C ARG A 124 10.44 -4.45 14.41
N LYS A 125 9.97 -3.34 14.94
CA LYS A 125 10.16 -3.00 16.34
C LYS A 125 8.86 -3.27 17.05
N PHE A 126 8.94 -4.10 18.07
CA PHE A 126 7.81 -4.42 18.91
C PHE A 126 7.80 -3.44 20.07
N LEU A 127 6.65 -2.83 20.31
CA LEU A 127 6.46 -2.03 21.50
C LEU A 127 5.70 -2.82 22.56
N ASP A 128 6.24 -2.81 23.77
CA ASP A 128 5.57 -3.39 24.94
C ASP A 128 4.46 -2.45 25.43
N THR A 129 3.22 -2.87 25.19
CA THR A 129 1.99 -2.16 25.52
C THR A 129 1.67 -2.17 27.02
N THR A 130 2.44 -2.89 27.84
CA THR A 130 2.24 -2.93 29.30
C THR A 130 2.84 -1.73 30.04
N THR A 131 3.74 -1.00 29.38
CA THR A 131 4.36 0.22 29.93
C THR A 131 3.36 1.39 29.93
N ASP A 132 3.49 2.32 30.88
CA ASP A 132 2.59 3.49 30.94
C ASP A 132 2.71 4.37 29.69
N VAL A 133 3.90 4.41 29.07
CA VAL A 133 4.13 5.05 27.77
C VAL A 133 3.42 4.30 26.63
N GLY A 134 3.38 2.96 26.70
CA GLY A 134 2.64 2.11 25.76
C GLY A 134 1.13 2.27 25.84
N LYS A 135 0.57 2.55 27.03
CA LYS A 135 -0.88 2.82 27.20
C LYS A 135 -1.30 4.10 26.50
N HIS A 136 -0.49 5.16 26.56
CA HIS A 136 -0.78 6.45 25.94
C HIS A 136 -0.81 6.43 24.41
N ILE A 137 -0.26 5.39 23.76
CA ILE A 137 -0.38 5.24 22.31
C ILE A 137 -1.82 5.02 21.86
N PHE A 138 -2.66 4.48 22.73
CA PHE A 138 -4.02 4.12 22.38
C PHE A 138 -5.03 5.27 22.43
N ASP A 139 -4.65 6.41 23.01
CA ASP A 139 -5.56 7.54 23.25
C ASP A 139 -6.21 8.09 21.96
N ASP A 140 -5.49 8.13 20.82
CA ASP A 140 -6.08 8.43 19.48
C ASP A 140 -5.83 7.30 18.46
N TYR A 141 -5.59 6.08 18.94
CA TYR A 141 -5.30 4.96 18.05
C TYR A 141 -6.53 4.54 17.26
N PHE A 142 -7.70 4.51 17.91
CA PHE A 142 -8.96 4.06 17.31
C PHE A 142 -9.53 5.07 16.33
N LEU A 143 -10.08 4.56 15.23
CA LEU A 143 -10.67 5.41 14.19
C LEU A 143 -12.14 5.70 14.48
N SER A 144 -12.54 6.95 14.28
CA SER A 144 -13.95 7.37 14.25
C SER A 144 -14.73 6.64 13.15
N ASP A 145 -16.06 6.63 13.24
CA ASP A 145 -16.92 6.01 12.22
C ASP A 145 -16.70 6.62 10.82
N ALA A 146 -16.56 7.96 10.75
CA ALA A 146 -16.28 8.66 9.49
C ALA A 146 -14.91 8.27 8.93
N ALA A 147 -13.88 8.18 9.78
CA ALA A 147 -12.53 7.75 9.36
C ALA A 147 -12.52 6.29 8.88
N ARG A 148 -13.29 5.41 9.54
CA ARG A 148 -13.46 4.01 9.13
C ARG A 148 -14.13 3.90 7.76
N ARG A 149 -15.23 4.62 7.55
CA ARG A 149 -15.94 4.67 6.25
C ARG A 149 -15.03 5.17 5.13
N PHE A 150 -14.30 6.27 5.36
CA PHE A 150 -13.33 6.77 4.40
C PHE A 150 -12.25 5.72 4.07
N LEU A 151 -11.68 5.09 5.10
CA LEU A 151 -10.63 4.08 4.94
C LEU A 151 -11.13 2.89 4.09
N ILE A 152 -12.30 2.34 4.44
CA ILE A 152 -12.91 1.20 3.76
C ILE A 152 -13.19 1.56 2.31
N ARG A 153 -13.86 2.70 2.06
CA ARG A 153 -14.17 3.16 0.70
C ARG A 153 -12.92 3.33 -0.16
N ARG A 154 -11.86 3.93 0.38
CA ARG A 154 -10.59 4.09 -0.34
C ARG A 154 -9.98 2.76 -0.75
N GLU A 155 -9.98 1.78 0.15
CA GLU A 155 -9.41 0.46 -0.12
C GLU A 155 -10.28 -0.37 -1.07
N LEU A 156 -11.61 -0.21 -1.02
CA LEU A 156 -12.51 -0.78 -2.02
C LEU A 156 -12.23 -0.21 -3.42
N LEU A 157 -12.06 1.12 -3.54
CA LEU A 157 -11.65 1.75 -4.80
C LEU A 157 -10.29 1.23 -5.28
N ARG A 158 -9.35 1.01 -4.37
CA ARG A 158 -8.05 0.40 -4.68
C ARG A 158 -8.18 -1.03 -5.19
N ALA A 159 -8.97 -1.86 -4.51
CA ALA A 159 -9.22 -3.24 -4.89
C ALA A 159 -9.96 -3.34 -6.25
N ASN A 160 -10.84 -2.37 -6.54
CA ASN A 160 -11.50 -2.25 -7.85
C ASN A 160 -10.53 -1.76 -8.94
N SER A 161 -9.49 -1.02 -8.56
CA SER A 161 -8.56 -0.41 -9.50
C SER A 161 -7.56 -1.44 -10.03
N ARG A 162 -7.82 -1.78 -11.28
CA ARG A 162 -7.02 -2.60 -12.17
C ARG A 162 -5.55 -2.20 -12.28
N LYS A 163 -5.30 -0.89 -12.13
CA LYS A 163 -4.03 -0.25 -12.46
C LYS A 163 -2.92 -0.63 -11.48
N PHE A 164 -3.24 -0.91 -10.21
CA PHE A 164 -2.26 -1.21 -9.17
C PHE A 164 -1.50 -2.52 -9.39
N ILE A 165 -2.06 -3.45 -10.20
CA ILE A 165 -1.41 -4.72 -10.55
C ILE A 165 -0.85 -4.65 -11.97
N LEU A 166 -1.66 -4.20 -12.94
CA LEU A 166 -1.27 -4.24 -14.35
C LEU A 166 -0.13 -3.28 -14.70
N VAL A 167 -0.10 -2.07 -14.12
CA VAL A 167 0.94 -1.07 -14.45
C VAL A 167 2.33 -1.54 -13.99
N PRO A 168 2.54 -1.96 -12.72
CA PRO A 168 3.84 -2.49 -12.32
C PRO A 168 4.30 -3.69 -13.16
N CYS A 169 3.41 -4.66 -13.42
CA CYS A 169 3.74 -5.81 -14.26
C CYS A 169 4.15 -5.40 -15.68
N SER A 170 3.35 -4.54 -16.31
CA SER A 170 3.61 -4.08 -17.69
C SER A 170 4.91 -3.30 -17.79
N MET A 171 5.19 -2.43 -16.81
CA MET A 171 6.43 -1.66 -16.74
C MET A 171 7.66 -2.56 -16.58
N TRP A 172 7.58 -3.58 -15.71
CA TRP A 172 8.67 -4.54 -15.52
C TRP A 172 8.96 -5.35 -16.79
N ILE A 173 7.90 -5.85 -17.43
CA ILE A 173 8.00 -6.60 -18.69
C ILE A 173 8.61 -5.72 -19.78
N LEU A 174 8.15 -4.47 -19.90
CA LEU A 174 8.66 -3.52 -20.89
C LEU A 174 10.15 -3.24 -20.70
N LEU A 175 10.58 -2.90 -19.47
CA LEU A 175 11.97 -2.62 -19.17
C LEU A 175 12.86 -3.85 -19.41
N SER A 176 12.40 -5.02 -19.01
CA SER A 176 13.13 -6.27 -19.20
C SER A 176 13.21 -6.66 -20.69
N ALA A 177 12.17 -6.39 -21.47
CA ALA A 177 12.18 -6.58 -22.93
C ALA A 177 13.20 -5.64 -23.60
N ILE A 178 13.28 -4.38 -23.19
CA ILE A 178 14.27 -3.42 -23.71
C ILE A 178 15.70 -3.91 -23.43
N ILE A 179 15.99 -4.43 -22.23
CA ILE A 179 17.30 -5.01 -21.89
C ILE A 179 17.62 -6.22 -22.78
N CYS A 180 16.65 -7.12 -22.95
CA CYS A 180 16.87 -8.31 -23.78
C CYS A 180 17.11 -7.94 -25.25
N LEU A 181 16.33 -7.00 -25.79
CA LEU A 181 16.48 -6.54 -27.17
C LEU A 181 17.79 -5.78 -27.40
N SER A 182 18.22 -4.95 -26.45
CA SER A 182 19.49 -4.23 -26.54
C SER A 182 20.66 -5.20 -26.53
N PHE A 183 20.64 -6.20 -25.65
CA PHE A 183 21.63 -7.28 -25.62
C PHE A 183 21.70 -8.02 -26.96
N ILE A 184 20.56 -8.52 -27.47
CA ILE A 184 20.52 -9.25 -28.75
C ILE A 184 21.03 -8.38 -29.91
N SER A 185 20.65 -7.10 -29.93
CA SER A 185 21.08 -6.16 -30.97
C SER A 185 22.58 -5.89 -30.93
N LEU A 186 23.16 -5.82 -29.73
CA LEU A 186 24.59 -5.53 -29.53
C LEU A 186 25.49 -6.74 -29.71
N MET A 187 24.96 -7.96 -29.68
CA MET A 187 25.71 -9.18 -30.02
C MET A 187 26.37 -9.11 -31.40
N ARG A 188 25.80 -8.37 -32.36
CA ARG A 188 26.41 -8.17 -33.69
C ARG A 188 27.75 -7.43 -33.66
N TYR A 189 27.98 -6.64 -32.61
CA TYR A 189 29.21 -5.86 -32.42
C TYR A 189 30.23 -6.55 -31.52
N GLY A 190 29.96 -7.80 -31.13
CA GLY A 190 30.86 -8.60 -30.32
C GLY A 190 30.37 -8.82 -28.88
N ARG A 191 30.88 -9.89 -28.26
CA ARG A 191 30.42 -10.35 -26.95
C ARG A 191 30.71 -9.33 -25.84
N ILE A 192 31.88 -8.70 -25.86
CA ILE A 192 32.32 -7.74 -24.84
C ILE A 192 31.33 -6.56 -24.77
N VAL A 193 30.96 -6.00 -25.93
CA VAL A 193 29.99 -4.89 -26.02
C VAL A 193 28.62 -5.32 -25.49
N SER A 194 28.16 -6.52 -25.88
CA SER A 194 26.87 -7.05 -25.45
C SER A 194 26.79 -7.29 -23.94
N TYR A 195 27.76 -8.00 -23.35
CA TYR A 195 27.78 -8.24 -21.90
C TYR A 195 28.02 -6.94 -21.11
N GLY A 196 28.85 -6.03 -21.62
CA GLY A 196 29.02 -4.69 -21.06
C GLY A 196 27.71 -3.91 -21.00
N SER A 197 26.85 -4.06 -22.00
CA SER A 197 25.53 -3.41 -22.02
C SER A 197 24.60 -3.93 -20.91
N LEU A 198 24.66 -5.22 -20.54
CA LEU A 198 23.87 -5.77 -19.45
C LEU A 198 24.29 -5.18 -18.10
N ALA A 199 25.60 -5.05 -17.87
CA ALA A 199 26.14 -4.49 -16.64
C ALA A 199 25.65 -3.06 -16.37
N VAL A 200 25.37 -2.28 -17.43
CA VAL A 200 24.85 -0.91 -17.31
C VAL A 200 23.32 -0.88 -17.35
N SER A 201 22.68 -1.63 -18.25
CA SER A 201 21.23 -1.55 -18.47
C SER A 201 20.41 -2.18 -17.36
N ILE A 202 20.88 -3.24 -16.70
CA ILE A 202 20.15 -3.87 -15.59
C ILE A 202 20.02 -2.92 -14.39
N PRO A 203 21.11 -2.34 -13.82
CA PRO A 203 20.98 -1.38 -12.72
C PRO A 203 20.16 -0.15 -13.11
N LEU A 204 20.31 0.34 -14.34
CA LEU A 204 19.54 1.47 -14.84
C LEU A 204 18.04 1.14 -14.90
N ALA A 205 17.67 -0.03 -15.41
CA ALA A 205 16.28 -0.47 -15.47
C ALA A 205 15.68 -0.68 -14.09
N VAL A 206 16.42 -1.25 -13.14
CA VAL A 206 15.98 -1.37 -11.74
C VAL A 206 15.74 0.01 -11.14
N THR A 207 16.67 0.95 -11.33
CA THR A 207 16.55 2.32 -10.80
C THR A 207 15.37 3.06 -11.44
N CYS A 208 15.20 2.93 -12.76
CA CYS A 208 14.07 3.49 -13.49
C CYS A 208 12.75 2.90 -12.99
N PHE A 209 12.67 1.58 -12.84
CA PHE A 209 11.49 0.90 -12.31
C PHE A 209 11.14 1.41 -10.91
N LEU A 210 12.11 1.45 -9.98
CA LEU A 210 11.87 1.90 -8.61
C LEU A 210 11.37 3.36 -8.56
N ASN A 211 11.99 4.26 -9.31
CA ASN A 211 11.57 5.67 -9.36
C ASN A 211 10.18 5.83 -10.00
N THR A 212 9.93 5.18 -11.14
CA THR A 212 8.63 5.23 -11.81
C THR A 212 7.54 4.65 -10.92
N MET A 213 7.80 3.53 -10.24
CA MET A 213 6.85 2.92 -9.32
C MET A 213 6.58 3.80 -8.11
N ARG A 214 7.60 4.45 -7.56
CA ARG A 214 7.43 5.41 -6.45
C ARG A 214 6.51 6.56 -6.87
N SER A 215 6.72 7.14 -8.05
CA SER A 215 5.87 8.21 -8.58
C SER A 215 4.44 7.72 -8.89
N PHE A 216 4.31 6.53 -9.48
CA PHE A 216 3.01 5.93 -9.80
C PHE A 216 2.19 5.68 -8.53
N PHE A 217 2.78 5.05 -7.51
CA PHE A 217 2.09 4.83 -6.24
C PHE A 217 1.77 6.16 -5.56
N SER A 218 2.71 7.11 -5.51
CA SER A 218 2.45 8.44 -4.93
C SER A 218 1.24 9.13 -5.56
N TYR A 219 1.19 9.17 -6.89
CA TYR A 219 0.09 9.76 -7.62
C TYR A 219 -1.22 8.99 -7.44
N SER A 220 -1.17 7.66 -7.53
CA SER A 220 -2.36 6.81 -7.42
C SER A 220 -2.98 6.86 -6.03
N GLU A 221 -2.17 6.95 -4.97
CA GLU A 221 -2.63 7.18 -3.60
C GLU A 221 -3.39 8.51 -3.46
N MET A 222 -2.85 9.59 -4.02
CA MET A 222 -3.53 10.90 -4.01
C MET A 222 -4.84 10.87 -4.79
N MET A 223 -4.90 10.15 -5.91
CA MET A 223 -6.14 10.00 -6.67
C MET A 223 -7.17 9.16 -5.93
N LEU A 224 -6.76 8.08 -5.24
CA LEU A 224 -7.66 7.30 -4.40
C LEU A 224 -8.29 8.12 -3.29
N ASP A 225 -7.52 8.97 -2.61
CA ASP A 225 -8.06 9.86 -1.57
C ASP A 225 -9.07 10.84 -2.17
N ARG A 226 -8.76 11.41 -3.33
CA ARG A 226 -9.65 12.32 -4.05
C ARG A 226 -10.95 11.64 -4.47
N ASP A 227 -10.86 10.45 -5.03
CA ASP A 227 -12.01 9.66 -5.51
C ASP A 227 -12.87 9.17 -4.34
N ALA A 228 -12.24 8.77 -3.22
CA ALA A 228 -12.96 8.43 -1.98
C ALA A 228 -13.73 9.64 -1.43
N CYS A 229 -13.12 10.83 -1.48
CA CYS A 229 -13.75 12.07 -1.05
C CYS A 229 -14.77 12.63 -2.06
N ALA A 230 -14.88 12.07 -3.27
CA ALA A 230 -15.62 12.66 -4.39
C ALA A 230 -17.11 12.91 -4.08
N ASP A 231 -17.74 12.00 -3.34
CA ASP A 231 -19.21 11.91 -3.28
C ASP A 231 -19.85 12.71 -2.14
N SER A 232 -19.16 12.92 -1.01
CA SER A 232 -19.76 13.58 0.16
C SER A 232 -18.73 14.33 1.02
N GLU A 233 -19.22 15.28 1.83
CA GLU A 233 -18.41 15.97 2.83
C GLU A 233 -18.05 15.07 4.02
N GLU A 234 -18.87 14.07 4.32
CA GLU A 234 -18.57 13.07 5.35
C GLU A 234 -17.25 12.34 5.07
N TYR A 235 -16.98 11.98 3.80
CA TYR A 235 -15.72 11.34 3.44
C TYR A 235 -14.51 12.28 3.54
N VAL A 236 -14.71 13.58 3.31
CA VAL A 236 -13.66 14.59 3.48
C VAL A 236 -13.27 14.72 4.96
N GLU A 237 -14.28 14.76 5.83
CA GLU A 237 -14.06 14.82 7.28
C GLU A 237 -13.46 13.51 7.81
N GLY A 238 -13.94 12.36 7.32
CA GLY A 238 -13.34 11.06 7.59
C GLY A 238 -11.88 10.97 7.17
N ALA A 239 -11.53 11.54 6.00
CA ALA A 239 -10.15 11.60 5.53
C ALA A 239 -9.25 12.44 6.44
N ARG A 240 -9.71 13.61 6.89
CA ARG A 240 -8.98 14.46 7.85
C ARG A 240 -8.74 13.72 9.16
N GLN A 241 -9.79 13.12 9.72
CA GLN A 241 -9.70 12.38 10.98
C GLN A 241 -8.75 11.18 10.87
N TYR A 242 -8.83 10.41 9.79
CA TYR A 242 -7.91 9.29 9.53
C TYR A 242 -6.44 9.74 9.44
N LEU A 243 -6.16 10.79 8.66
CA LEU A 243 -4.79 11.25 8.43
C LEU A 243 -4.20 11.89 9.69
N ASN A 244 -4.97 12.70 10.41
CA ASN A 244 -4.54 13.29 11.69
C ASN A 244 -4.29 12.23 12.76
N SER A 245 -5.21 11.27 12.94
CA SER A 245 -5.02 10.15 13.88
C SER A 245 -3.79 9.31 13.50
N SER A 246 -3.52 9.09 12.21
CA SER A 246 -2.34 8.36 11.74
C SER A 246 -1.03 9.09 12.05
N ILE A 247 -0.98 10.41 11.84
CA ILE A 247 0.17 11.25 12.21
C ILE A 247 0.38 11.24 13.72
N ALA A 248 -0.69 11.46 14.50
CA ALA A 248 -0.63 11.48 15.97
C ALA A 248 -0.16 10.13 16.54
N THR A 249 -0.70 9.03 16.01
CA THR A 249 -0.29 7.66 16.38
C THR A 249 1.20 7.45 16.11
N ASN A 250 1.68 7.82 14.91
CA ASN A 250 3.10 7.72 14.57
C ASN A 250 3.99 8.57 15.48
N LEU A 251 3.60 9.80 15.80
CA LEU A 251 4.35 10.65 16.73
C LEU A 251 4.42 10.06 18.14
N ARG A 252 3.32 9.48 18.64
CA ARG A 252 3.33 8.78 19.93
C ARG A 252 4.26 7.57 19.93
N ILE A 253 4.26 6.78 18.85
CA ILE A 253 5.19 5.65 18.71
C ILE A 253 6.64 6.14 18.63
N ARG A 254 6.91 7.24 17.91
CA ARG A 254 8.23 7.88 17.87
C ARG A 254 8.70 8.26 19.28
N ASN A 255 7.83 8.93 20.04
CA ASN A 255 8.12 9.35 21.41
C ASN A 255 8.33 8.17 22.34
N ALA A 256 7.56 7.08 22.18
CA ALA A 256 7.66 5.89 23.01
C ALA A 256 8.94 5.08 22.78
N LEU A 257 9.42 5.02 21.53
CA LEU A 257 10.66 4.31 21.17
C LEU A 257 11.90 5.17 21.41
N GLY A 258 11.76 6.50 21.44
CA GLY A 258 12.87 7.45 21.48
C GLY A 258 13.51 7.66 20.09
N ASP A 259 14.17 8.81 19.91
CA ASP A 259 14.66 9.26 18.59
C ASP A 259 15.62 8.28 17.90
N LEU A 260 16.52 7.64 18.67
CA LEU A 260 17.48 6.66 18.16
C LEU A 260 16.83 5.38 17.64
N GLN A 261 15.67 5.01 18.19
CA GLN A 261 14.98 3.78 17.78
C GLN A 261 13.83 4.03 16.80
N SER A 262 13.56 5.27 16.41
CA SER A 262 12.41 5.66 15.60
C SER A 262 12.79 6.36 14.28
N GLU A 263 13.98 6.09 13.75
CA GLU A 263 14.50 6.64 12.48
C GLU A 263 13.55 6.45 11.28
N PHE A 264 12.62 5.49 11.37
CA PHE A 264 11.63 5.20 10.34
C PHE A 264 10.35 6.08 10.42
N ILE A 265 10.20 6.94 11.44
CA ILE A 265 9.14 7.97 11.52
C ILE A 265 9.83 9.33 11.56
N THR A 266 9.41 10.28 10.75
CA THR A 266 9.93 11.65 10.79
C THR A 266 9.36 12.44 11.99
N ALA A 267 9.99 13.58 12.31
CA ALA A 267 9.50 14.47 13.37
C ALA A 267 8.07 15.03 13.12
N ASN A 268 7.57 14.95 11.89
CA ASN A 268 6.22 15.37 11.51
C ASN A 268 5.21 14.20 11.52
N GLY A 269 5.61 13.00 11.96
CA GLY A 269 4.75 11.82 12.04
C GLY A 269 4.58 11.05 10.72
N ASP A 270 5.26 11.46 9.64
CA ASP A 270 5.27 10.70 8.39
C ASP A 270 6.27 9.54 8.46
N SER A 271 5.94 8.42 7.82
CA SER A 271 6.88 7.29 7.70
C SER A 271 8.02 7.63 6.72
N PHE A 272 9.25 7.32 7.13
CA PHE A 272 10.44 7.55 6.32
C PHE A 272 10.43 6.69 5.06
N GLY A 273 10.66 7.31 3.91
CA GLY A 273 10.67 6.62 2.62
C GLY A 273 9.29 6.34 2.02
N ASP A 274 8.21 6.74 2.68
CA ASP A 274 6.88 6.70 2.07
C ASP A 274 6.86 7.57 0.80
N SER A 275 6.24 7.03 -0.25
CA SER A 275 6.04 7.73 -1.51
C SER A 275 4.95 8.80 -1.41
N CYS A 276 3.99 8.62 -0.49
CA CYS A 276 2.88 9.54 -0.29
C CYS A 276 2.60 9.75 1.21
N PRO A 277 3.40 10.60 1.88
CA PRO A 277 3.29 10.81 3.32
C PRO A 277 1.91 11.35 3.73
N TYR A 278 1.48 11.04 4.95
CA TYR A 278 0.17 11.47 5.49
C TYR A 278 0.04 12.99 5.47
N SER A 279 1.08 13.74 5.83
CA SER A 279 1.05 15.20 5.83
C SER A 279 0.77 15.80 4.45
N LYS A 280 1.33 15.20 3.39
CA LYS A 280 1.09 15.62 2.00
C LYS A 280 -0.34 15.32 1.56
N ARG A 281 -0.85 14.15 1.95
CA ARG A 281 -2.22 13.73 1.66
C ARG A 281 -3.24 14.61 2.38
N LEU A 282 -2.97 14.98 3.63
CA LEU A 282 -3.83 15.85 4.43
C LEU A 282 -3.98 17.22 3.77
N LYS A 283 -2.87 17.84 3.36
CA LYS A 283 -2.89 19.11 2.61
C LYS A 283 -3.70 19.02 1.31
N ALA A 284 -3.64 17.88 0.61
CA ALA A 284 -4.40 17.68 -0.61
C ALA A 284 -5.91 17.58 -0.33
N VAL A 285 -6.31 16.87 0.73
CA VAL A 285 -7.71 16.78 1.18
C VAL A 285 -8.23 18.14 1.63
N GLU A 286 -7.44 18.91 2.38
CA GLU A 286 -7.80 20.27 2.82
C GLU A 286 -8.00 21.21 1.64
N LYS A 287 -7.12 21.14 0.63
CA LYS A 287 -7.27 21.91 -0.61
C LYS A 287 -8.56 21.54 -1.36
N LEU A 288 -8.86 20.25 -1.48
CA LEU A 288 -10.12 19.79 -2.09
C LEU A 288 -11.35 20.31 -1.35
N ALA A 289 -11.30 20.34 -0.01
CA ALA A 289 -12.38 20.89 0.81
C ALA A 289 -12.57 22.40 0.59
N ALA A 290 -11.47 23.15 0.50
CA ALA A 290 -11.51 24.59 0.24
C ALA A 290 -12.10 24.90 -1.14
N GLU A 291 -11.65 24.20 -2.19
CA GLU A 291 -12.16 24.37 -3.57
C GLU A 291 -13.67 24.09 -3.65
N ARG A 292 -14.18 23.10 -2.90
CA ARG A 292 -15.62 22.81 -2.84
C ARG A 292 -16.40 23.92 -2.16
N PHE A 293 -15.87 24.44 -1.06
CA PHE A 293 -16.52 25.52 -0.32
C PHE A 293 -16.63 26.79 -1.17
N GLU A 294 -15.58 27.13 -1.92
CA GLU A 294 -15.60 28.24 -2.88
C GLU A 294 -16.62 28.01 -4.00
N LYS A 295 -16.66 26.80 -4.58
CA LYS A 295 -17.63 26.46 -5.63
C LYS A 295 -19.09 26.54 -5.15
N LYS A 296 -19.37 26.11 -3.92
CA LYS A 296 -20.70 26.24 -3.30
C LYS A 296 -21.10 27.70 -3.09
N LYS A 297 -20.17 28.55 -2.66
CA LYS A 297 -20.42 30.00 -2.52
C LYS A 297 -20.79 30.66 -3.85
N LEU A 298 -20.09 30.30 -4.92
CA LEU A 298 -20.34 30.85 -6.26
C LEU A 298 -21.66 30.38 -6.90
N CYS A 299 -22.17 29.19 -6.53
CA CYS A 299 -23.45 28.68 -7.05
C CYS A 299 -24.67 29.17 -6.25
N HIS A 300 -24.46 29.84 -5.12
CA HIS A 300 -25.51 30.41 -4.27
C HIS A 300 -25.55 31.95 -4.30
N GLN A 301 -24.81 32.57 -5.22
CA GLN A 301 -24.95 33.96 -5.64
C GLN A 301 -25.66 34.01 -7.00
#